data_AF-A0A2R6G6F8-F1
#
_entry.id   AF-A0A2R6G6F8-F1
#
_cell.length_a   1.000
_cell.length_b   1.000
_cell.length_c   1.000
_cell.angle_alpha   90.00
_cell.angle_beta   90.00
_cell.angle_gamma   90.00
#
_symmetry.space_group_name_H-M   'P 1'
#
loop_
_entity.id
_entity.type
_entity.pdbx_description
1 polymer ?
#
loop_
_entity_poly.entity_id
_entity_poly.type
_entity_poly.pdbx_seq_one_letter_code
_entity_poly.pdbx_strand_id
1 'polypeptide(L)' 'MERVTLRIPKQQIEDVEQMVETGAYPNRSEAIRSAVREMIAEEDDRADRAERTSDRRSTDRRSTDRSWAKV' A
#
# COMPACT_ATOMS: atom_id res chain seq x y z
N MET A 1 15.57 -14.76 2.37
CA MET A 1 15.40 -13.55 1.55
C MET A 1 15.96 -13.86 0.17
N GLU A 2 15.17 -13.65 -0.88
CA GLU A 2 15.61 -13.77 -2.28
C GLU A 2 16.41 -12.53 -2.69
N ARG A 3 17.38 -12.66 -3.61
CA ARG A 3 18.21 -11.55 -4.09
C ARG A 3 17.61 -10.96 -5.37
N VAL A 4 17.40 -9.64 -5.37
CA VAL A 4 16.86 -8.90 -6.52
C VAL A 4 17.90 -7.87 -6.99
N THR A 5 18.04 -7.70 -8.32
CA THR A 5 18.87 -6.65 -8.92
C THR A 5 17.97 -5.64 -9.64
N LEU A 6 18.11 -4.36 -9.33
CA LEU A 6 17.28 -3.27 -9.85
C LEU A 6 18.18 -2.18 -10.46
N ARG A 7 17.65 -1.45 -11.44
CA ARG A 7 18.27 -0.23 -11.95
C ARG A 7 17.41 0.96 -11.56
N ILE A 8 17.98 1.87 -10.80
CA ILE A 8 17.33 3.10 -10.34
C ILE A 8 18.25 4.31 -10.59
N PRO A 9 17.70 5.53 -10.68
CA PRO A 9 18.50 6.74 -10.86
C PRO A 9 19.55 6.90 -9.77
N LYS A 10 20.74 7.41 -10.12
CA LYS A 10 21.84 7.61 -9.18
C LYS A 10 21.44 8.46 -7.96
N GLN A 11 20.67 9.52 -8.20
CA GLN A 11 20.18 10.40 -7.14
C GLN A 11 19.43 9.62 -6.04
N GLN A 12 18.59 8.66 -6.42
CA GLN A 12 17.85 7.85 -5.45
C GLN A 12 18.77 6.91 -4.67
N ILE A 13 19.85 6.41 -5.29
CA ILE A 13 20.86 5.60 -4.60
C ILE A 13 21.60 6.46 -3.56
N GLU A 14 21.98 7.68 -3.94
CA GLU A 14 22.67 8.64 -3.08
C GLU A 14 21.81 9.05 -1.88
N ASP A 15 20.51 9.28 -2.09
CA ASP A 15 19.58 9.59 -0.99
C ASP A 15 19.47 8.42 -0.02
N VAL A 16 19.40 7.18 -0.52
CA VAL A 16 19.41 5.95 0.30
C VAL A 16 20.73 5.77 1.04
N GLU A 17 21.85 6.09 0.40
CA GLU A 17 23.18 6.05 1.04
C GLU A 17 23.28 7.05 2.19
N GLN A 18 22.82 8.29 2.00
CA GLN A 18 22.77 9.28 3.07
C GLN A 18 21.89 8.84 4.25
N MET A 19 20.76 8.17 3.99
CA MET A 19 19.92 7.61 5.07
C MET A 19 20.64 6.53 5.89
N VAL A 20 21.57 5.81 5.28
CA VAL A 20 22.40 4.82 5.99
C VAL A 20 23.54 5.50 6.74
N GLU A 21 24.21 6.47 6.11
CA GLU A 21 25.31 7.24 6.70
C GLU A 21 24.88 8.04 7.93
N THR A 22 23.65 8.59 7.91
CA THR A 22 23.03 9.28 9.05
C THR A 22 22.57 8.33 10.16
N GLY A 23 22.63 7.01 9.93
CA GLY A 23 22.26 5.99 10.89
C GLY A 23 20.77 5.69 10.98
N ALA A 24 19.93 6.22 10.08
CA ALA A 24 18.50 5.91 10.06
C ALA A 24 18.24 4.43 9.72
N TYR A 25 19.11 3.85 8.89
CA TYR A 25 19.07 2.43 8.55
C TYR A 25 20.46 1.78 8.64
N PRO A 26 20.54 0.50 9.02
CA PRO A 26 21.83 -0.18 9.17
C PRO A 26 22.52 -0.48 7.82
N ASN A 27 21.78 -0.54 6.71
CA ASN A 27 22.32 -0.73 5.36
C ASN A 27 21.28 -0.38 4.29
N ARG A 28 21.74 -0.26 3.03
CA ARG A 28 20.87 0.08 1.88
C ARG A 28 19.73 -0.91 1.68
N SER A 29 19.99 -2.21 1.86
CA SER A 29 18.96 -3.24 1.68
C SER A 29 17.84 -3.11 2.72
N GLU A 30 18.15 -2.72 3.96
CA GLU A 30 17.14 -2.48 4.99
C GLU A 30 16.32 -1.22 4.74
N ALA A 31 16.95 -0.13 4.29
CA ALA A 31 16.25 1.09 3.90
C ALA A 31 15.24 0.81 2.76
N ILE A 32 15.70 0.13 1.71
CA ILE A 32 14.85 -0.21 0.55
C ILE A 32 13.73 -1.18 0.96
N ARG A 33 14.03 -2.20 1.78
CA ARG A 33 13.01 -3.15 2.25
C ARG A 33 11.93 -2.48 3.09
N SER A 34 12.29 -1.52 3.94
CA SER A 34 11.32 -0.78 4.76
C SER A 34 10.36 0.02 3.88
N ALA A 35 10.90 0.77 2.91
CA ALA A 35 10.10 1.52 1.94
C ALA A 35 9.16 0.61 1.12
N VAL A 36 9.65 -0.54 0.64
CA VAL A 36 8.81 -1.51 -0.09
C VAL A 36 7.71 -2.09 0.79
N ARG A 37 8.01 -2.40 2.06
CA ARG A 37 7.00 -2.92 3.00
C ARG A 37 5.91 -1.90 3.24
N GLU A 38 6.27 -0.65 3.51
CA GLU A 38 5.31 0.44 3.74
C GLU A 38 4.42 0.64 2.52
N MET A 39 5.01 0.71 1.33
CA MET A 39 4.26 0.83 0.07
C MET A 39 3.27 -0.32 -0.15
N ILE A 40 3.64 -1.57 0.15
CA ILE A 40 2.73 -2.71 0.01
C ILE A 40 1.59 -2.63 1.04
N ALA A 41 1.91 -2.30 2.29
CA ALA A 41 0.90 -2.19 3.35
C ALA A 41 -0.14 -1.10 3.01
N GLU A 42 0.30 0.04 2.47
CA GLU A 42 -0.60 1.12 2.04
C GLU A 42 -1.54 0.70 0.89
N GLU A 43 -1.05 -0.12 -0.05
CA GLU A 43 -1.85 -0.63 -1.16
C GLU A 43 -2.89 -1.68 -0.69
N ASP A 44 -2.50 -2.56 0.22
CA ASP A 44 -3.43 -3.54 0.84
C ASP A 44 -4.55 -2.81 1.60
N ASP A 45 -4.21 -1.82 2.44
CA ASP A 45 -5.19 -1.01 3.17
C ASP A 45 -6.17 -0.27 2.22
N ARG A 46 -5.68 0.18 1.06
CA ARG A 46 -6.52 0.81 0.03
C ARG A 46 -7.47 -0.20 -0.61
N ALA A 47 -6.98 -1.40 -0.93
CA ALA A 47 -7.80 -2.47 -1.49
C ALA A 47 -8.91 -2.89 -0.51
N ASP A 48 -8.57 -3.11 0.76
CA ASP A 48 -9.50 -3.42 1.85
C ASP A 48 -10.58 -2.35 2.01
N ARG A 49 -10.18 -1.08 1.96
CA ARG A 49 -11.13 0.04 2.08
C ARG A 49 -12.06 0.10 0.88
N ALA A 50 -11.55 -0.13 -0.33
CA ALA A 50 -12.36 -0.14 -1.55
C ALA A 50 -13.43 -1.25 -1.49
N GLU A 51 -13.06 -2.46 -1.07
CA GLU A 51 -13.98 -3.60 -0.92
C GLU A 51 -15.08 -3.34 0.11
N ARG A 52 -14.74 -2.77 1.28
CA ARG A 52 -15.75 -2.42 2.30
C ARG A 52 -16.76 -1.39 1.82
N THR A 53 -16.36 -0.48 0.92
CA THR A 53 -17.28 0.53 0.36
C THR A 53 -18.21 -0.06 -0.69
N SER A 54 -17.78 -1.04 -1.49
CA SER A 54 -18.61 -1.71 -2.48
C SER A 54 -19.64 -2.62 -1.81
N ASP A 55 -19.29 -3.33 -0.74
CA ASP A 55 -20.22 -4.19 0.01
C ASP A 55 -21.36 -3.39 0.67
N ARG A 56 -21.02 -2.25 1.29
CA ARG A 56 -22.04 -1.34 1.87
C ARG A 56 -22.99 -0.78 0.82
N ARG A 57 -22.49 -0.44 -0.37
CA ARG A 57 -23.34 0.06 -1.47
C ARG A 57 -24.27 -1.01 -2.04
N SER A 58 -23.86 -2.28 -1.95
CA SER A 58 -24.62 -3.43 -2.44
C SER A 58 -25.79 -3.79 -1.52
N THR A 59 -25.58 -3.68 -0.22
CA THR A 59 -26.62 -3.93 0.80
C THR A 59 -27.68 -2.83 0.83
N ASP A 60 -27.28 -1.57 0.67
CA ASP A 60 -28.18 -0.42 0.65
C ASP A 60 -29.16 -0.44 -0.55
N ARG A 61 -28.65 -0.73 -1.76
CA ARG A 61 -29.47 -0.87 -2.97
C ARG A 61 -30.52 -1.98 -2.87
N ARG A 62 -30.23 -3.08 -2.16
CA ARG A 62 -31.15 -4.20 -1.96
C ARG A 62 -32.31 -3.86 -1.01
N SER A 63 -32.15 -2.85 -0.16
CA SER A 63 -33.16 -2.40 0.80
C SER A 63 -34.21 -1.52 0.12
N THR A 64 -33.77 -0.58 -0.72
CA THR A 64 -34.66 0.36 -1.43
C THR A 64 -35.59 -0.36 -2.41
N ASP A 65 -35.11 -1.37 -3.12
CA ASP A 65 -35.90 -2.17 -4.07
C ASP A 65 -37.04 -2.98 -3.41
N ARG A 66 -36.98 -3.25 -2.10
CA ARG A 66 -38.05 -3.96 -1.37
C ARG A 66 -39.05 -3.04 -0.69
N SER A 67 -38.75 -1.74 -0.61
CA SER A 67 -39.57 -0.78 0.12
C SER A 67 -40.76 -0.23 -0.68
N TRP A 68 -40.74 -0.32 -2.02
CA TRP A 68 -41.86 0.13 -2.88
C TRP A 68 -42.93 -0.95 -3.14
N ALA A 69 -42.65 -2.22 -2.83
CA ALA A 69 -43.53 -3.36 -3.12
C ALA A 69 -44.61 -3.64 -2.06
N LYS A 70 -44.95 -2.66 -1.21
CA LYS A 70 -45.86 -2.84 -0.07
C LYS A 70 -46.99 -1.80 0.04
N VAL A 71 -47.40 -1.17 -1.06
CA VAL A 71 -48.57 -0.28 -1.12
C VAL A 71 -49.62 -0.86 -2.05
#